data_AF-A0A428NJ74-F1
#
_entry.id   AF-A0A428NJ74-F1
#
_cell.length_a   1.000
_cell.length_b   1.000
_cell.length_c   1.000
_cell.angle_alpha   90.00
_cell.angle_beta   90.00
_cell.angle_gamma   90.00
#
_symmetry.space_group_name_H-M   'P 1'
#
loop_
_entity.id
_entity.type
_entity.pdbx_description
1 polymer ?
#
loop_
_entity_poly.entity_id
_entity_poly.type
_entity_poly.pdbx_seq_one_letter_code
_entity_poly.pdbx_strand_id
1 'polypeptide(L)'
;MPPSRGRRLGNVPEVERRPIVEEEQEQQQPPTNPQGWRDEVVRGRLQNHVTASHREDPSVLTRLSRIIAEGLSVSIKSELPNLSLGNITSYCIDLYMRFTFPTAPLIHEPTVRKDAPSFFSDAPIDPFETDSEHQQIARMKAFTLVTALCAMVASIMPESLLPYRDHITRPFLSASREMLSCFEIHDLDCPTAASLTIRMFQSAALQHATGKANAAFHVHGHAALPAQRLRLYSERSIEQYDALEGQLLRMNFWHLYASDMTAAALQSRPFTLRESAFDEPLTLKSEGIRHVSLLDPATLLIKKVEMVQDFMLTLEDIPVLYLQVKGEPHVERIRRLGAILLEFIQVVEDEHLQSRAKALLR
;
A
#
# COMPACT_ATOMS: atom_id res chain seq x y z
N MET A 1 -44.56 37.79 81.73
CA MET A 1 -45.58 38.70 81.16
C MET A 1 -45.14 39.10 79.75
N PRO A 2 -46.01 38.99 78.73
CA PRO A 2 -45.70 39.44 77.38
C PRO A 2 -45.80 40.98 77.33
N PRO A 3 -45.14 41.66 76.36
CA PRO A 3 -45.79 41.89 75.07
C PRO A 3 -44.81 41.98 73.88
N SER A 4 -45.29 41.80 72.64
CA SER A 4 -44.77 42.54 71.48
C SER A 4 -45.50 42.18 70.17
N ARG A 5 -46.10 43.19 69.54
CA ARG A 5 -46.45 43.21 68.11
C ARG A 5 -45.50 44.21 67.43
N GLY A 6 -44.92 43.84 66.30
CA GLY A 6 -44.18 44.75 65.41
C GLY A 6 -43.88 44.09 64.06
N ARG A 7 -44.43 44.67 62.98
CA ARG A 7 -44.40 44.24 61.57
C ARG A 7 -43.04 44.39 60.89
N ARG A 8 -42.83 43.60 59.81
CA ARG A 8 -42.24 43.87 58.46
C ARG A 8 -42.05 42.48 57.80
N LEU A 9 -42.10 42.19 56.51
CA LEU A 9 -42.32 42.85 55.21
C LEU A 9 -42.74 41.72 54.23
N GLY A 10 -43.36 42.06 53.10
CA GLY A 10 -44.10 41.15 52.24
C GLY A 10 -43.32 40.02 51.55
N ASN A 11 -44.02 38.90 51.33
CA ASN A 11 -43.61 37.78 50.49
C ASN A 11 -44.29 37.89 49.11
N VAL A 12 -43.50 37.72 48.05
CA VAL A 12 -43.87 37.44 46.65
C VAL A 12 -43.02 36.21 46.23
N PRO A 13 -43.50 35.32 45.32
CA PRO A 13 -43.43 33.88 45.54
C PRO A 13 -42.37 33.11 44.70
N GLU A 14 -42.23 31.83 45.05
CA GLU A 14 -41.96 30.65 44.20
C GLU A 14 -40.63 30.55 43.41
N VAL A 15 -39.74 29.65 43.85
CA VAL A 15 -38.97 28.73 42.96
C VAL A 15 -38.69 27.44 43.74
N GLU A 16 -39.25 26.34 43.27
CA GLU A 16 -39.05 24.99 43.76
C GLU A 16 -37.62 24.53 43.42
N ARG A 17 -36.80 24.24 44.44
CA ARG A 17 -35.40 23.80 44.29
C ARG A 17 -35.37 22.35 43.82
N ARG A 18 -34.91 22.11 42.59
CA ARG A 18 -34.38 20.80 42.17
C ARG A 18 -33.02 20.55 42.83
N PRO A 19 -32.68 19.28 43.17
CA PRO A 19 -31.41 18.96 43.81
C PRO A 19 -30.24 19.16 42.84
N ILE A 20 -29.13 19.65 43.39
CA ILE A 20 -27.83 19.75 42.74
C ILE A 20 -27.31 18.33 42.53
N VAL A 21 -27.09 17.94 41.27
CA VAL A 21 -26.31 16.76 40.92
C VAL A 21 -24.85 17.20 40.96
N GLU A 22 -24.08 16.61 41.86
CA GLU A 22 -22.62 16.75 41.90
C GLU A 22 -22.06 16.12 40.61
N GLU A 23 -21.38 16.92 39.79
CA GLU A 23 -20.54 16.41 38.70
C GLU A 23 -19.32 15.73 39.32
N GLU A 24 -19.37 14.40 39.46
CA GLU A 24 -18.16 13.60 39.62
C GLU A 24 -17.33 13.73 38.34
N GLN A 25 -16.24 14.50 38.42
CA GLN A 25 -15.16 14.46 37.44
C GLN A 25 -14.54 13.06 37.46
N GLU A 26 -14.95 12.20 36.52
CA GLU A 26 -14.22 10.97 36.21
C GLU A 26 -12.81 11.32 35.75
N GLN A 27 -11.86 11.27 36.68
CA GLN A 27 -10.44 11.18 36.37
C GLN A 27 -10.21 9.83 35.68
N GLN A 28 -10.12 9.87 34.35
CA GLN A 28 -9.72 8.72 33.53
C GLN A 28 -8.30 8.29 33.92
N GLN A 29 -8.20 7.23 34.70
CA GLN A 29 -6.95 6.51 34.92
C GLN A 29 -6.46 5.94 33.58
N PRO A 30 -5.15 5.99 33.28
CA PRO A 30 -4.62 5.42 32.05
C PRO A 30 -4.83 3.90 32.04
N PRO A 31 -5.26 3.30 30.91
CA PRO A 31 -5.58 1.88 30.87
C PRO A 31 -4.32 1.02 30.90
N THR A 32 -4.42 -0.10 31.59
CA THR A 32 -3.39 -1.14 31.80
C THR A 32 -3.06 -1.96 30.54
N ASN A 33 -3.69 -1.70 29.40
CA ASN A 33 -3.40 -2.36 28.13
C ASN A 33 -3.50 -1.40 26.91
N PRO A 34 -2.37 -0.90 26.39
CA PRO A 34 -2.33 0.04 25.26
C PRO A 34 -2.81 -0.53 23.91
N GLN A 35 -2.90 -1.86 23.76
CA GLN A 35 -3.28 -2.50 22.49
C GLN A 35 -4.80 -2.61 22.32
N GLY A 36 -5.54 -2.98 23.38
CA GLY A 36 -7.01 -3.10 23.32
C GLY A 36 -7.72 -1.75 23.08
N TRP A 37 -7.16 -0.66 23.61
CA TRP A 37 -7.73 0.67 23.47
C TRP A 37 -7.60 1.23 22.04
N ARG A 38 -6.52 0.90 21.33
CA ARG A 38 -6.36 1.28 19.91
C ARG A 38 -7.38 0.57 19.04
N ASP A 39 -7.55 -0.73 19.25
CA ASP A 39 -8.48 -1.55 18.46
C ASP A 39 -9.94 -1.11 18.64
N GLU A 40 -10.37 -0.68 19.83
CA GLU A 40 -11.74 -0.21 20.07
C GLU A 40 -11.97 1.22 19.55
N VAL A 41 -11.02 2.13 19.74
CA VAL A 41 -11.14 3.52 19.24
C VAL A 41 -11.08 3.56 17.72
N VAL A 42 -10.21 2.77 17.08
CA VAL A 42 -10.09 2.68 15.62
C VAL A 42 -11.31 1.95 15.03
N ARG A 43 -11.75 0.83 15.63
CA ARG A 43 -12.95 0.10 15.17
C ARG A 43 -14.23 0.90 15.34
N GLY A 44 -14.39 1.61 16.47
CA GLY A 44 -15.53 2.50 16.71
C GLY A 44 -15.57 3.68 15.73
N ARG A 45 -14.41 4.18 15.29
CA ARG A 45 -14.33 5.25 14.28
C ARG A 45 -14.56 4.73 12.86
N LEU A 46 -14.00 3.59 12.48
CA LEU A 46 -14.26 2.94 11.18
C LEU A 46 -15.75 2.63 10.98
N GLN A 47 -16.44 2.17 12.03
CA GLN A 47 -17.88 1.92 12.00
C GLN A 47 -18.69 3.21 11.73
N ASN A 48 -18.19 4.37 12.18
CA ASN A 48 -18.82 5.68 11.98
C ASN A 48 -18.45 6.35 10.65
N HIS A 49 -17.36 5.96 9.98
CA HIS A 49 -16.95 6.53 8.69
C HIS A 49 -17.68 5.90 7.49
N VAL A 50 -18.19 4.67 7.62
CA VAL A 50 -18.99 4.01 6.57
C VAL A 50 -20.36 4.70 6.37
N THR A 51 -20.81 5.54 7.32
CA THR A 51 -22.13 6.19 7.28
C THR A 51 -22.13 7.69 6.99
N ALA A 52 -20.98 8.36 6.85
CA ALA A 52 -20.94 9.82 6.69
C ALA A 52 -20.38 10.24 5.32
N SER A 53 -21.26 10.63 4.40
CA SER A 53 -20.90 11.36 3.18
C SER A 53 -20.58 12.83 3.50
N HIS A 54 -19.60 13.08 4.37
CA HIS A 54 -19.14 14.42 4.68
C HIS A 54 -17.81 14.68 3.99
N ARG A 55 -17.76 15.76 3.19
CA ARG A 55 -16.50 16.42 2.81
C ARG A 55 -15.70 16.62 4.10
N GLU A 56 -14.67 15.82 4.29
CA GLU A 56 -13.86 15.87 5.52
C GLU A 56 -13.07 17.18 5.49
N ASP A 57 -13.17 17.96 6.57
CA ASP A 57 -12.36 19.16 6.77
C ASP A 57 -10.87 18.76 6.66
N PRO A 58 -10.05 19.43 5.82
CA PRO A 58 -8.61 19.14 5.69
C PRO A 58 -7.88 19.06 7.05
N SER A 59 -8.34 19.80 8.05
CA SER A 59 -7.79 19.75 9.42
C SER A 59 -7.98 18.38 10.09
N VAL A 60 -9.08 17.68 9.80
CA VAL A 60 -9.41 16.35 10.34
C VAL A 60 -8.54 15.29 9.68
N LEU A 61 -8.41 15.32 8.35
CA LEU A 61 -7.56 14.39 7.61
C LEU A 61 -6.08 14.48 8.04
N THR A 62 -5.57 15.70 8.30
CA THR A 62 -4.19 15.90 8.77
C THR A 62 -4.02 15.25 10.13
N ARG A 63 -4.97 15.51 11.03
CA ARG A 63 -4.96 14.95 12.38
C ARG A 63 -5.03 13.42 12.37
N LEU A 64 -5.90 12.82 11.56
CA LEU A 64 -6.00 11.37 11.45
C LEU A 64 -4.71 10.77 10.90
N SER A 65 -4.18 11.35 9.83
CA SER A 65 -2.92 10.92 9.21
C SER A 65 -1.76 10.92 10.20
N ARG A 66 -1.66 11.99 11.00
CA ARG A 66 -0.66 12.13 12.07
C ARG A 66 -0.82 11.05 13.14
N ILE A 67 -2.05 10.80 13.61
CA ILE A 67 -2.32 9.75 14.62
C ILE A 67 -1.88 8.37 14.12
N ILE A 68 -2.16 8.05 12.85
CA ILE A 68 -1.78 6.76 12.26
C ILE A 68 -0.25 6.64 12.15
N ALA A 69 0.44 7.68 11.67
CA ALA A 69 1.89 7.69 11.54
C ALA A 69 2.61 7.63 12.91
N GLU A 70 2.14 8.40 13.90
CA GLU A 70 2.63 8.33 15.28
C GLU A 70 2.35 6.96 15.89
N GLY A 71 1.18 6.39 15.64
CA GLY A 71 0.78 5.07 16.08
C GLY A 71 1.75 3.98 15.62
N LEU A 72 2.11 4.01 14.33
CA LEU A 72 3.13 3.14 13.74
C LEU A 72 4.50 3.37 14.42
N SER A 73 4.93 4.62 14.53
CA SER A 73 6.22 4.99 15.15
C SER A 73 6.34 4.46 16.59
N VAL A 74 5.29 4.65 17.40
CA VAL A 74 5.23 4.13 18.77
C VAL A 74 5.27 2.61 18.80
N SER A 75 4.51 1.93 17.94
CA SER A 75 4.46 0.46 17.90
C SER A 75 5.81 -0.14 17.54
N ILE A 76 6.52 0.44 16.57
CA ILE A 76 7.84 -0.02 16.16
C ILE A 76 8.88 0.29 17.25
N LYS A 77 8.88 1.51 17.82
CA LYS A 77 9.83 1.89 18.88
C LYS A 77 9.68 1.05 20.15
N SER A 78 8.48 0.57 20.46
CA SER A 78 8.27 -0.31 21.61
C SER A 78 8.89 -1.70 21.44
N GLU A 79 8.95 -2.22 20.22
CA GLU A 79 9.49 -3.56 19.94
C GLU A 79 10.95 -3.53 19.48
N LEU A 80 11.35 -2.47 18.77
CA LEU A 80 12.65 -2.30 18.12
C LEU A 80 13.26 -0.92 18.44
N PRO A 81 13.59 -0.62 19.70
CA PRO A 81 14.02 0.72 20.13
C PRO A 81 15.31 1.22 19.48
N ASN A 82 16.15 0.30 19.00
CA ASN A 82 17.47 0.61 18.42
C ASN A 82 17.43 0.82 16.90
N LEU A 83 16.28 0.60 16.24
CA LEU A 83 16.14 0.75 14.79
C LEU A 83 15.27 1.97 14.46
N SER A 84 15.76 2.83 13.56
CA SER A 84 14.96 3.94 13.06
C SER A 84 13.95 3.45 12.01
N LEU A 85 12.76 4.06 11.96
CA LEU A 85 11.77 3.78 10.91
C LEU A 85 12.34 4.09 9.51
N GLY A 86 13.15 5.14 9.38
CA GLY A 86 13.84 5.47 8.14
C GLY A 86 14.74 4.31 7.64
N ASN A 87 15.53 3.70 8.54
CA ASN A 87 16.38 2.57 8.17
C ASN A 87 15.55 1.33 7.81
N ILE A 88 14.51 1.02 8.59
CA ILE A 88 13.62 -0.12 8.32
C ILE A 88 12.96 0.04 6.94
N THR A 89 12.40 1.22 6.66
CA THR A 89 11.69 1.48 5.39
C THR A 89 12.63 1.49 4.19
N SER A 90 13.81 2.11 4.29
CA SER A 90 14.84 2.05 3.25
C SER A 90 15.26 0.60 2.96
N TYR A 91 15.48 -0.21 4.01
CA TYR A 91 15.88 -1.60 3.84
C TYR A 91 14.76 -2.46 3.21
N CYS A 92 13.50 -2.25 3.59
CA CYS A 92 12.36 -2.88 2.92
C CYS A 92 12.29 -2.53 1.43
N ILE A 93 12.54 -1.26 1.06
CA ILE A 93 12.61 -0.85 -0.35
C ILE A 93 13.76 -1.59 -1.05
N ASP A 94 14.94 -1.68 -0.44
CA ASP A 94 16.08 -2.39 -1.03
C ASP A 94 15.77 -3.88 -1.28
N LEU A 95 15.17 -4.56 -0.29
CA LEU A 95 14.75 -5.95 -0.40
C LEU A 95 13.68 -6.16 -1.48
N TYR A 96 12.67 -5.29 -1.53
CA TYR A 96 11.66 -5.34 -2.59
C TYR A 96 12.31 -5.19 -3.96
N MET A 97 13.16 -4.17 -4.12
CA MET A 97 13.80 -3.88 -5.40
C MET A 97 14.78 -4.98 -5.84
N ARG A 98 15.33 -5.73 -4.89
CA ARG A 98 16.24 -6.85 -5.16
C ARG A 98 15.50 -8.14 -5.52
N PHE A 99 14.45 -8.49 -4.77
CA PHE A 99 13.87 -9.84 -4.83
C PHE A 99 12.44 -9.90 -5.38
N THR A 100 11.69 -8.78 -5.37
CA THR A 100 10.26 -8.79 -5.76
C THR A 100 9.99 -7.97 -7.01
N PHE A 101 10.62 -6.81 -7.15
CA PHE A 101 10.52 -5.98 -8.35
C PHE A 101 10.82 -6.72 -9.67
N PRO A 102 11.80 -7.65 -9.74
CA PRO A 102 12.09 -8.39 -10.97
C PRO A 102 10.91 -9.11 -11.61
N THR A 103 10.05 -9.67 -10.77
CA THR A 103 8.88 -10.45 -11.19
C THR A 103 7.59 -9.65 -11.11
N ALA A 104 7.59 -8.56 -10.33
CA ALA A 104 6.45 -7.69 -10.12
C ALA A 104 6.89 -6.21 -10.04
N PRO A 105 7.20 -5.54 -11.17
CA PRO A 105 7.64 -4.14 -11.19
C PRO A 105 6.44 -3.19 -11.03
N LEU A 106 5.88 -3.15 -9.82
CA LEU A 106 4.60 -2.47 -9.52
C LEU A 106 4.76 -1.03 -9.01
N ILE A 107 6.00 -0.59 -8.75
CA ILE A 107 6.29 0.76 -8.23
C ILE A 107 7.34 1.46 -9.11
N HIS A 108 7.45 2.77 -8.94
CA HIS A 108 8.55 3.56 -9.46
C HIS A 108 9.58 3.81 -8.35
N GLU A 109 10.77 3.22 -8.47
CA GLU A 109 11.81 3.27 -7.41
C GLU A 109 12.16 4.71 -6.99
N PRO A 110 12.42 5.66 -7.92
CA PRO A 110 12.76 7.03 -7.55
C PRO A 110 11.66 7.74 -6.75
N THR A 111 10.38 7.51 -7.08
CA THR A 111 9.26 8.11 -6.34
C THR A 111 9.21 7.57 -4.91
N VAL A 112 9.27 6.25 -4.75
CA VAL A 112 9.17 5.63 -3.42
C VAL A 112 10.38 6.00 -2.54
N ARG A 113 11.59 6.06 -3.11
CA ARG A 113 12.80 6.50 -2.39
C ARG A 113 12.78 7.98 -2.03
N LYS A 114 12.12 8.83 -2.82
CA LYS A 114 11.92 10.25 -2.50
C LYS A 114 10.87 10.42 -1.39
N ASP A 115 9.80 9.65 -1.43
CA ASP A 115 8.67 9.81 -0.52
C ASP A 115 8.95 9.26 0.88
N ALA A 116 9.62 8.10 0.99
CA ALA A 116 9.86 7.44 2.28
C ALA A 116 10.56 8.33 3.33
N PRO A 117 11.68 9.03 3.01
CA PRO A 117 12.32 9.92 3.98
C PRO A 117 11.42 11.04 4.48
N SER A 118 10.42 11.46 3.69
CA SER A 118 9.51 12.52 4.11
C SER A 118 8.60 12.11 5.27
N PHE A 119 8.32 10.82 5.44
CA PHE A 119 7.43 10.32 6.51
C PHE A 119 8.18 9.64 7.66
N PHE A 120 9.38 9.10 7.40
CA PHE A 120 10.06 8.18 8.32
C PHE A 120 11.42 8.69 8.82
N SER A 121 11.79 9.93 8.47
CA SER A 121 12.94 10.62 9.07
C SER A 121 12.50 11.40 10.31
N ASP A 122 13.42 11.70 11.22
CA ASP A 122 13.17 12.52 12.42
C ASP A 122 13.02 14.03 12.11
N ALA A 123 12.49 14.37 10.93
CA ALA A 123 12.30 15.75 10.52
C ALA A 123 11.21 16.42 11.41
N PRO A 124 11.39 17.68 11.80
CA PRO A 124 10.44 18.38 12.68
C PRO A 124 9.17 18.85 11.97
N ILE A 125 9.08 18.69 10.64
CA ILE A 125 7.97 19.17 9.81
C ILE A 125 6.92 18.06 9.74
N ASP A 126 5.64 18.40 9.98
CA ASP A 126 4.53 17.47 9.81
C ASP A 126 4.42 17.08 8.32
N PRO A 127 4.60 15.79 7.97
CA PRO A 127 4.61 15.38 6.58
C PRO A 127 3.24 15.42 5.89
N PHE A 128 2.17 15.59 6.66
CA PHE A 128 0.79 15.68 6.18
C PHE A 128 0.23 17.11 6.20
N GLU A 129 0.97 18.07 6.72
CA GLU A 129 0.61 19.49 6.62
C GLU A 129 0.77 19.95 5.17
N THR A 130 -0.35 20.35 4.56
CA THR A 130 -0.42 20.74 3.14
C THR A 130 -1.46 21.84 2.92
N ASP A 131 -1.30 22.59 1.83
CA ASP A 131 -2.18 23.74 1.51
C ASP A 131 -3.49 23.33 0.82
N SER A 132 -3.64 22.06 0.43
CA SER A 132 -4.82 21.59 -0.30
C SER A 132 -5.13 20.11 -0.04
N GLU A 133 -6.42 19.77 -0.09
CA GLU A 133 -6.92 18.40 0.04
C GLU A 133 -6.26 17.46 -0.99
N HIS A 134 -6.07 17.89 -2.24
CA HIS A 134 -5.39 17.06 -3.25
C HIS A 134 -3.96 16.69 -2.87
N GLN A 135 -3.20 17.62 -2.31
CA GLN A 135 -1.84 17.35 -1.83
C GLN A 135 -1.88 16.43 -0.61
N GLN A 136 -2.82 16.65 0.30
CA GLN A 136 -3.03 15.80 1.47
C GLN A 136 -3.31 14.35 1.08
N ILE A 137 -4.25 14.12 0.17
CA ILE A 137 -4.57 12.77 -0.32
C ILE A 137 -3.37 12.15 -1.04
N ALA A 138 -2.60 12.92 -1.80
CA ALA A 138 -1.37 12.43 -2.43
C ALA A 138 -0.33 12.01 -1.37
N ARG A 139 -0.15 12.77 -0.29
CA ARG A 139 0.72 12.41 0.84
C ARG A 139 0.25 11.16 1.55
N MET A 140 -1.04 11.06 1.85
CA MET A 140 -1.66 9.88 2.48
C MET A 140 -1.46 8.63 1.61
N LYS A 141 -1.69 8.74 0.30
CA LYS A 141 -1.48 7.65 -0.66
C LYS A 141 -0.01 7.22 -0.72
N ALA A 142 0.93 8.17 -0.73
CA ALA A 142 2.37 7.86 -0.70
C ALA A 142 2.78 7.13 0.59
N PHE A 143 2.36 7.62 1.77
CA PHE A 143 2.56 6.93 3.05
C PHE A 143 1.96 5.51 3.03
N THR A 144 0.74 5.39 2.51
CA THR A 144 0.01 4.12 2.42
C THR A 144 0.74 3.10 1.55
N LEU A 145 1.30 3.55 0.42
CA LEU A 145 2.09 2.72 -0.48
C LEU A 145 3.39 2.24 0.17
N VAL A 146 4.14 3.14 0.83
CA VAL A 146 5.41 2.76 1.50
C VAL A 146 5.15 1.78 2.65
N THR A 147 4.12 2.03 3.47
CA THR A 147 3.74 1.13 4.56
C THR A 147 3.23 -0.22 4.04
N ALA A 148 2.42 -0.24 2.96
CA ALA A 148 1.98 -1.49 2.33
C ALA A 148 3.17 -2.30 1.79
N LEU A 149 4.15 -1.62 1.16
CA LEU A 149 5.38 -2.24 0.66
C LEU A 149 6.16 -2.88 1.81
N CYS A 150 6.38 -2.16 2.90
CA CYS A 150 7.11 -2.67 4.06
C CYS A 150 6.42 -3.89 4.69
N ALA A 151 5.09 -3.84 4.83
CA ALA A 151 4.31 -4.96 5.31
C ALA A 151 4.43 -6.19 4.40
N MET A 152 4.31 -5.99 3.08
CA MET A 152 4.41 -7.07 2.10
C MET A 152 5.81 -7.70 2.12
N VAL A 153 6.88 -6.89 2.06
CA VAL A 153 8.26 -7.37 2.13
C VAL A 153 8.48 -8.17 3.41
N ALA A 154 8.10 -7.63 4.56
CA ALA A 154 8.28 -8.33 5.82
C ALA A 154 7.51 -9.66 5.88
N SER A 155 6.35 -9.72 5.23
CA SER A 155 5.53 -10.93 5.17
C SER A 155 6.10 -12.04 4.29
N ILE A 156 7.02 -11.75 3.36
CA ILE A 156 7.59 -12.75 2.44
C ILE A 156 9.08 -13.01 2.64
N MET A 157 9.84 -12.06 3.19
CA MET A 157 11.28 -12.20 3.35
C MET A 157 11.61 -13.21 4.45
N PRO A 158 12.61 -14.09 4.27
CA PRO A 158 13.07 -14.99 5.32
C PRO A 158 13.76 -14.22 6.43
N GLU A 159 13.79 -14.80 7.65
CA GLU A 159 14.48 -14.21 8.81
C GLU A 159 15.98 -13.96 8.57
N SER A 160 16.61 -14.74 7.70
CA SER A 160 18.01 -14.54 7.31
C SER A 160 18.26 -13.20 6.61
N LEU A 161 17.25 -12.66 5.92
CA LEU A 161 17.31 -11.35 5.25
C LEU A 161 16.63 -10.26 6.06
N LEU A 162 15.62 -10.60 6.87
CA LEU A 162 14.91 -9.62 7.71
C LEU A 162 14.59 -10.23 9.09
N PRO A 163 15.55 -10.22 10.04
CA PRO A 163 15.42 -10.92 11.31
C PRO A 163 14.26 -10.44 12.19
N TYR A 164 13.86 -9.18 12.03
CA TYR A 164 12.79 -8.55 12.81
C TYR A 164 11.45 -8.50 12.08
N ARG A 165 11.27 -9.28 11.02
CA ARG A 165 10.07 -9.27 10.15
C ARG A 165 8.73 -9.35 10.88
N ASP A 166 8.63 -10.18 11.92
CA ASP A 166 7.35 -10.42 12.61
C ASP A 166 6.91 -9.21 13.45
N HIS A 167 7.88 -8.46 13.96
CA HIS A 167 7.68 -7.23 14.75
C HIS A 167 7.20 -6.06 13.89
N ILE A 168 7.39 -6.11 12.57
CA ILE A 168 7.07 -5.00 11.69
C ILE A 168 5.91 -5.29 10.73
N THR A 169 5.65 -6.55 10.40
CA THR A 169 4.63 -6.94 9.41
C THR A 169 3.25 -6.41 9.79
N ARG A 170 2.81 -6.66 11.03
CA ARG A 170 1.48 -6.21 11.51
C ARG A 170 1.38 -4.69 11.68
N PRO A 171 2.33 -4.00 12.34
CA PRO A 171 2.26 -2.55 12.48
C PRO A 171 2.19 -1.82 11.13
N PHE A 172 3.04 -2.19 10.16
CA PHE A 172 3.00 -1.58 8.83
C PHE A 172 1.69 -1.89 8.09
N LEU A 173 1.16 -3.12 8.20
CA LEU A 173 -0.10 -3.49 7.56
C LEU A 173 -1.30 -2.72 8.14
N SER A 174 -1.37 -2.57 9.47
CA SER A 174 -2.44 -1.81 10.14
C SER A 174 -2.37 -0.34 9.74
N ALA A 175 -1.19 0.28 9.83
CA ALA A 175 -1.00 1.68 9.44
C ALA A 175 -1.38 1.94 7.97
N SER A 176 -1.02 1.03 7.06
CA SER A 176 -1.41 1.14 5.65
C SER A 176 -2.94 1.05 5.46
N ARG A 177 -3.59 0.09 6.13
CA ARG A 177 -5.04 -0.11 5.98
C ARG A 177 -5.86 1.02 6.61
N GLU A 178 -5.43 1.49 7.77
CA GLU A 178 -6.05 2.64 8.45
C GLU A 178 -5.89 3.90 7.61
N MET A 179 -4.70 4.16 7.06
CA MET A 179 -4.51 5.32 6.17
C MET A 179 -5.38 5.23 4.92
N LEU A 180 -5.43 4.05 4.27
CA LEU A 180 -6.30 3.85 3.10
C LEU A 180 -7.77 4.16 3.43
N SER A 181 -8.27 3.75 4.60
CA SER A 181 -9.66 3.97 4.99
C SER A 181 -10.04 5.46 5.08
N CYS A 182 -9.07 6.34 5.39
CA CYS A 182 -9.29 7.79 5.45
C CYS A 182 -9.50 8.43 4.08
N PHE A 183 -9.04 7.81 2.98
CA PHE A 183 -9.20 8.37 1.63
C PHE A 183 -9.80 7.37 0.62
N GLU A 184 -10.37 6.25 1.09
CA GLU A 184 -10.80 5.15 0.23
C GLU A 184 -11.84 5.59 -0.80
N ILE A 185 -12.81 6.40 -0.39
CA ILE A 185 -13.86 6.92 -1.29
C ILE A 185 -13.23 7.76 -2.41
N HIS A 186 -12.36 8.71 -2.05
CA HIS A 186 -11.64 9.53 -3.03
C HIS A 186 -10.78 8.68 -3.98
N ASP A 187 -10.11 7.65 -3.45
CA ASP A 187 -9.28 6.74 -4.22
C ASP A 187 -10.09 5.88 -5.20
N LEU A 188 -11.31 5.50 -4.83
CA LEU A 188 -12.24 4.75 -5.71
C LEU A 188 -12.81 5.64 -6.82
N ASP A 189 -12.97 6.93 -6.58
CA ASP A 189 -13.39 7.89 -7.60
C ASP A 189 -12.28 8.17 -8.62
N CYS A 190 -11.04 8.32 -8.14
CA CYS A 190 -9.85 8.65 -8.91
C CYS A 190 -8.70 7.63 -8.73
N PRO A 191 -8.88 6.36 -9.15
CA PRO A 191 -7.87 5.33 -8.96
C PRO A 191 -6.64 5.54 -9.86
N THR A 192 -5.49 5.21 -9.30
CA THR A 192 -4.14 5.32 -9.89
C THR A 192 -3.41 3.99 -9.73
N ALA A 193 -2.28 3.76 -10.40
CA ALA A 193 -1.48 2.56 -10.23
C ALA A 193 -1.14 2.26 -8.77
N ALA A 194 -0.84 3.31 -7.97
CA ALA A 194 -0.63 3.18 -6.53
C ALA A 194 -1.86 2.61 -5.80
N SER A 195 -3.08 2.96 -6.23
CA SER A 195 -4.34 2.44 -5.68
C SER A 195 -4.45 0.92 -5.84
N LEU A 196 -4.04 0.39 -7.01
CA LEU A 196 -4.00 -1.06 -7.26
C LEU A 196 -2.87 -1.71 -6.46
N THR A 197 -1.67 -1.11 -6.48
CA THR A 197 -0.49 -1.64 -5.80
C THR A 197 -0.65 -1.73 -4.29
N ILE A 198 -1.21 -0.71 -3.64
CA ILE A 198 -1.53 -0.71 -2.20
C ILE A 198 -2.38 -1.94 -1.84
N ARG A 199 -3.46 -2.17 -2.58
CA ARG A 199 -4.39 -3.29 -2.33
C ARG A 199 -3.73 -4.64 -2.57
N MET A 200 -2.92 -4.78 -3.62
CA MET A 200 -2.16 -6.00 -3.87
C MET A 200 -1.12 -6.28 -2.78
N PHE A 201 -0.40 -5.27 -2.31
CA PHE A 201 0.59 -5.42 -1.23
C PHE A 201 -0.08 -5.73 0.12
N GLN A 202 -1.18 -5.05 0.45
CA GLN A 202 -1.97 -5.37 1.65
C GLN A 202 -2.54 -6.79 1.60
N SER A 203 -2.99 -7.24 0.42
CA SER A 203 -3.46 -8.62 0.20
C SER A 203 -2.34 -9.64 0.45
N ALA A 204 -1.17 -9.44 -0.14
CA ALA A 204 -0.02 -10.31 0.06
C ALA A 204 0.40 -10.36 1.54
N ALA A 205 0.55 -9.19 2.17
CA ALA A 205 0.88 -9.10 3.59
C ALA A 205 -0.13 -9.83 4.48
N LEU A 206 -1.44 -9.65 4.23
CA LEU A 206 -2.49 -10.31 4.98
C LEU A 206 -2.45 -11.84 4.80
N GLN A 207 -2.22 -12.31 3.58
CA GLN A 207 -2.13 -13.74 3.27
C GLN A 207 -0.99 -14.39 4.05
N HIS A 208 0.22 -13.82 3.97
CA HIS A 208 1.40 -14.42 4.56
C HIS A 208 1.47 -14.23 6.08
N ALA A 209 0.95 -13.13 6.62
CA ALA A 209 0.95 -12.88 8.07
C ALA A 209 -0.13 -13.66 8.84
N THR A 210 -1.21 -14.10 8.18
CA THR A 210 -2.36 -14.71 8.86
C THR A 210 -2.79 -16.06 8.32
N GLY A 211 -2.33 -16.45 7.13
CA GLY A 211 -2.81 -17.64 6.42
C GLY A 211 -4.24 -17.52 5.88
N LYS A 212 -4.93 -16.38 6.07
CA LYS A 212 -6.34 -16.19 5.68
C LYS A 212 -6.47 -15.90 4.18
N ALA A 213 -6.25 -16.91 3.35
CA ALA A 213 -6.27 -16.80 1.89
C ALA A 213 -7.55 -16.16 1.33
N ASN A 214 -8.73 -16.47 1.88
CA ASN A 214 -10.00 -15.90 1.42
C ASN A 214 -10.12 -14.39 1.72
N ALA A 215 -9.68 -13.96 2.91
CA ALA A 215 -9.67 -12.54 3.26
C ALA A 215 -8.66 -11.77 2.42
N ALA A 216 -7.48 -12.35 2.18
CA ALA A 216 -6.48 -11.78 1.29
C ALA A 216 -7.02 -11.67 -0.15
N PHE A 217 -7.72 -12.69 -0.65
CA PHE A 217 -8.35 -12.64 -1.96
C PHE A 217 -9.40 -11.53 -2.08
N HIS A 218 -10.21 -11.32 -1.05
CA HIS A 218 -11.16 -10.20 -1.03
C HIS A 218 -10.46 -8.85 -1.20
N VAL A 219 -9.35 -8.63 -0.46
CA VAL A 219 -8.52 -7.43 -0.60
C VAL A 219 -7.88 -7.34 -1.99
N HIS A 220 -7.46 -8.46 -2.58
CA HIS A 220 -6.94 -8.50 -3.95
C HIS A 220 -8.02 -8.11 -4.98
N GLY A 221 -9.25 -8.59 -4.78
CA GLY A 221 -10.41 -8.28 -5.62
C GLY A 221 -10.74 -6.78 -5.63
N HIS A 222 -10.46 -6.05 -4.53
CA HIS A 222 -10.60 -4.59 -4.51
C HIS A 222 -9.66 -3.89 -5.50
N ALA A 223 -8.58 -4.52 -5.97
CA ALA A 223 -7.73 -3.98 -7.04
C ALA A 223 -8.25 -4.34 -8.44
N ALA A 224 -8.89 -5.50 -8.60
CA ALA A 224 -9.45 -5.94 -9.88
C ALA A 224 -10.65 -5.07 -10.33
N LEU A 225 -11.48 -4.60 -9.40
CA LEU A 225 -12.62 -3.73 -9.72
C LEU A 225 -12.20 -2.38 -10.32
N PRO A 226 -11.26 -1.60 -9.72
CA PRO A 226 -10.67 -0.43 -10.36
C PRO A 226 -10.03 -0.74 -11.72
N ALA A 227 -9.34 -1.89 -11.85
CA ALA A 227 -8.74 -2.27 -13.13
C ALA A 227 -9.78 -2.44 -14.25
N GLN A 228 -10.96 -2.99 -13.93
CA GLN A 228 -12.09 -3.07 -14.87
C GLN A 228 -12.73 -1.70 -15.13
N ARG A 229 -12.99 -0.91 -14.08
CA ARG A 229 -13.59 0.43 -14.20
C ARG A 229 -12.74 1.35 -15.10
N LEU A 230 -11.43 1.30 -14.93
CA LEU A 230 -10.46 2.05 -15.75
C LEU A 230 -10.26 1.43 -17.14
N ARG A 231 -10.89 0.29 -17.42
CA ARG A 231 -10.72 -0.50 -18.65
C ARG A 231 -9.24 -0.72 -18.98
N LEU A 232 -8.45 -1.13 -17.98
CA LEU A 232 -7.00 -1.29 -18.16
C LEU A 232 -6.64 -2.39 -19.16
N TYR A 233 -7.58 -3.23 -19.58
CA TYR A 233 -7.41 -4.15 -20.71
C TYR A 233 -7.35 -3.45 -22.08
N SER A 234 -7.63 -2.14 -22.14
CA SER A 234 -7.62 -1.34 -23.35
C SER A 234 -6.43 -0.41 -23.38
N GLU A 235 -5.61 -0.51 -24.42
CA GLU A 235 -4.48 0.40 -24.61
C GLU A 235 -4.95 1.86 -24.74
N ARG A 236 -6.09 2.09 -25.39
CA ARG A 236 -6.70 3.41 -25.56
C ARG A 236 -7.03 4.06 -24.22
N SER A 237 -7.48 3.28 -23.23
CA SER A 237 -7.76 3.78 -21.89
C SER A 237 -6.50 4.19 -21.14
N ILE A 238 -5.33 3.69 -21.53
CA ILE A 238 -4.05 4.06 -20.92
C ILE A 238 -3.46 5.33 -21.54
N GLU A 239 -3.75 5.62 -22.81
CA GLU A 239 -3.20 6.78 -23.55
C GLU A 239 -3.57 8.14 -22.93
N GLN A 240 -4.59 8.19 -22.07
CA GLN A 240 -4.98 9.40 -21.34
C GLN A 240 -4.06 9.75 -20.16
N TYR A 241 -3.23 8.81 -19.70
CA TYR A 241 -2.32 8.99 -18.57
C TYR A 241 -0.94 9.44 -19.06
N ASP A 242 -0.17 10.05 -18.16
CA ASP A 242 1.23 10.32 -18.44
C ASP A 242 2.03 9.01 -18.62
N ALA A 243 3.23 9.11 -19.20
CA ALA A 243 4.00 7.93 -19.58
C ALA A 243 4.38 7.04 -18.38
N LEU A 244 4.64 7.62 -17.21
CA LEU A 244 5.02 6.86 -16.02
C LEU A 244 3.80 6.14 -15.45
N GLU A 245 2.73 6.88 -15.20
CA GLU A 245 1.49 6.31 -14.66
C GLU A 245 0.93 5.24 -15.61
N GLY A 246 0.91 5.51 -16.91
CA GLY A 246 0.47 4.54 -17.91
C GLY A 246 1.33 3.27 -17.93
N GLN A 247 2.64 3.36 -17.71
CA GLN A 247 3.49 2.17 -17.61
C GLN A 247 3.20 1.38 -16.33
N LEU A 248 3.02 2.06 -15.19
CA LEU A 248 2.68 1.40 -13.93
C LEU A 248 1.29 0.73 -14.00
N LEU A 249 0.30 1.37 -14.62
CA LEU A 249 -1.03 0.80 -14.85
C LEU A 249 -0.96 -0.47 -15.72
N ARG A 250 -0.13 -0.47 -16.78
CA ARG A 250 0.12 -1.68 -17.59
C ARG A 250 0.69 -2.81 -16.73
N MET A 251 1.70 -2.53 -15.92
CA MET A 251 2.33 -3.54 -15.05
C MET A 251 1.36 -4.08 -14.00
N ASN A 252 0.55 -3.20 -13.39
CA ASN A 252 -0.47 -3.57 -12.42
C ASN A 252 -1.56 -4.46 -13.05
N PHE A 253 -2.09 -4.10 -14.23
CA PHE A 253 -3.08 -4.91 -14.92
C PHE A 253 -2.52 -6.29 -15.26
N TRP A 254 -1.33 -6.37 -15.87
CA TRP A 254 -0.75 -7.66 -16.25
C TRP A 254 -0.45 -8.55 -15.04
N HIS A 255 -0.08 -7.95 -13.90
CA HIS A 255 0.09 -8.70 -12.66
C HIS A 255 -1.24 -9.25 -12.13
N LEU A 256 -2.29 -8.43 -12.08
CA LEU A 256 -3.63 -8.85 -11.66
C LEU A 256 -4.20 -9.92 -12.58
N TYR A 257 -4.11 -9.73 -13.91
CA TYR A 257 -4.59 -10.66 -14.91
C TYR A 257 -3.90 -12.02 -14.78
N ALA A 258 -2.56 -12.03 -14.66
CA ALA A 258 -1.81 -13.26 -14.48
C ALA A 258 -2.12 -13.97 -13.15
N SER A 259 -2.30 -13.22 -12.07
CA SER A 259 -2.71 -13.72 -10.75
C SER A 259 -4.09 -14.39 -10.82
N ASP A 260 -5.07 -13.75 -11.47
CA ASP A 260 -6.44 -14.25 -11.61
C ASP A 260 -6.49 -15.53 -12.47
N MET A 261 -5.78 -15.53 -13.61
CA MET A 261 -5.65 -16.71 -14.48
C MET A 261 -5.00 -17.89 -13.75
N THR A 262 -3.95 -17.64 -12.95
CA THR A 262 -3.29 -18.69 -12.16
C THR A 262 -4.24 -19.28 -11.13
N ALA A 263 -4.94 -18.41 -10.39
CA ALA A 263 -5.78 -18.86 -9.30
C ALA A 263 -6.97 -19.68 -9.80
N ALA A 264 -7.55 -19.30 -10.94
CA ALA A 264 -8.61 -20.06 -11.59
C ALA A 264 -8.11 -21.38 -12.19
N ALA A 265 -6.93 -21.40 -12.80
CA ALA A 265 -6.33 -22.64 -13.31
C ALA A 265 -6.05 -23.66 -12.19
N LEU A 266 -5.64 -23.18 -11.01
CA LEU A 266 -5.45 -23.99 -9.81
C LEU A 266 -6.76 -24.29 -9.08
N GLN A 267 -7.91 -23.87 -9.61
CA GLN A 267 -9.24 -24.01 -9.00
C GLN A 267 -9.32 -23.48 -7.55
N SER A 268 -8.44 -22.52 -7.21
CA SER A 268 -8.36 -21.98 -5.86
C SER A 268 -9.39 -20.87 -5.62
N ARG A 269 -9.81 -20.15 -6.68
CA ARG A 269 -10.85 -19.11 -6.63
C ARG A 269 -11.43 -18.78 -8.02
N PRO A 270 -12.63 -18.18 -8.11
CA PRO A 270 -13.24 -17.81 -9.39
C PRO A 270 -12.52 -16.64 -10.07
N PHE A 271 -12.68 -16.54 -11.40
CA PHE A 271 -12.18 -15.44 -12.20
C PHE A 271 -12.86 -14.12 -11.84
N THR A 272 -12.05 -13.09 -11.67
CA THR A 272 -12.52 -11.69 -11.57
C THR A 272 -12.27 -10.94 -12.87
N LEU A 273 -11.14 -11.16 -13.54
CA LEU A 273 -10.70 -10.51 -14.79
C LEU A 273 -10.75 -11.51 -15.95
N ARG A 274 -11.95 -11.77 -16.48
CA ARG A 274 -12.14 -12.63 -17.65
C ARG A 274 -12.37 -11.81 -18.91
N GLU A 275 -11.73 -12.18 -20.02
CA GLU A 275 -11.92 -11.50 -21.32
C GLU A 275 -13.37 -11.46 -21.78
N SER A 276 -14.16 -12.51 -21.53
CA SER A 276 -15.60 -12.52 -21.86
C SER A 276 -16.43 -11.52 -21.05
N ALA A 277 -15.89 -10.95 -19.99
CA ALA A 277 -16.53 -9.92 -19.18
C ALA A 277 -16.07 -8.50 -19.59
N PHE A 278 -15.10 -8.38 -20.50
CA PHE A 278 -14.69 -7.11 -21.07
C PHE A 278 -15.69 -6.69 -22.15
N ASP A 279 -15.92 -5.38 -22.27
CA ASP A 279 -16.77 -4.80 -23.29
C ASP A 279 -16.07 -4.61 -24.65
N GLU A 280 -14.76 -4.83 -24.69
CA GLU A 280 -13.94 -4.87 -25.90
C GLU A 280 -12.77 -5.86 -25.74
N PRO A 281 -12.11 -6.28 -26.85
CA PRO A 281 -10.98 -7.18 -26.78
C PRO A 281 -9.82 -6.62 -25.95
N LEU A 282 -9.05 -7.51 -25.32
CA LEU A 282 -7.79 -7.17 -24.65
C LEU A 282 -6.78 -6.64 -25.68
N THR A 283 -6.48 -5.35 -25.63
CA THR A 283 -5.55 -4.66 -26.56
C THR A 283 -4.33 -4.07 -25.85
N LEU A 284 -4.30 -4.12 -24.52
CA LEU A 284 -3.23 -3.56 -23.70
C LEU A 284 -1.85 -4.07 -24.15
N LYS A 285 -0.89 -3.16 -24.24
CA LYS A 285 0.51 -3.50 -24.55
C LYS A 285 1.31 -3.79 -23.28
N SER A 286 2.45 -4.46 -23.44
CA SER A 286 3.41 -4.66 -22.34
C SER A 286 4.23 -3.40 -22.03
N GLU A 287 4.38 -2.50 -23.00
CA GLU A 287 5.06 -1.20 -22.86
C GLU A 287 4.32 -0.10 -23.61
N GLY A 288 4.43 1.12 -23.09
CA GLY A 288 4.06 2.32 -23.82
C GLY A 288 5.06 2.67 -24.93
N ILE A 289 4.65 3.59 -25.81
CA ILE A 289 5.49 4.10 -26.91
C ILE A 289 6.75 4.81 -26.40
N ARG A 290 6.64 5.49 -25.25
CA ARG A 290 7.77 6.14 -24.59
C ARG A 290 8.33 5.19 -23.54
N HIS A 291 9.60 4.83 -23.68
CA HIS A 291 10.29 4.04 -22.68
C HIS A 291 10.48 4.88 -21.40
N VAL A 292 9.94 4.40 -20.29
CA VAL A 292 10.09 4.99 -18.96
C VAL A 292 10.81 3.98 -18.07
N SER A 293 11.96 4.36 -17.52
CA SER A 293 12.66 3.52 -16.55
C SER A 293 11.92 3.52 -15.23
N LEU A 294 11.57 2.34 -14.73
CA LEU A 294 10.98 2.16 -13.40
C LEU A 294 12.04 2.09 -12.28
N LEU A 295 13.31 1.98 -12.67
CA LEU A 295 14.49 1.87 -11.81
C LEU A 295 15.30 3.15 -11.85
N ASP A 296 16.00 3.43 -10.75
CA ASP A 296 17.03 4.47 -10.74
C ASP A 296 18.20 4.06 -11.67
N PRO A 297 18.79 4.99 -12.47
CA PRO A 297 19.83 4.66 -13.45
C PRO A 297 21.05 3.97 -12.84
N ALA A 298 21.40 4.24 -11.58
CA ALA A 298 22.55 3.62 -10.92
C ALA A 298 22.29 2.15 -10.50
N THR A 299 21.03 1.80 -10.21
CA THR A 299 20.62 0.43 -9.84
C THR A 299 20.17 -0.42 -11.02
N LEU A 300 19.96 0.20 -12.18
CA LEU A 300 19.42 -0.41 -13.40
C LEU A 300 20.28 -1.57 -13.92
N LEU A 301 21.61 -1.41 -13.97
CA LEU A 301 22.47 -2.38 -14.65
C LEU A 301 22.66 -3.68 -13.85
N ILE A 302 23.03 -3.56 -12.57
CA ILE A 302 23.33 -4.72 -11.73
C ILE A 302 22.07 -5.51 -11.44
N LYS A 303 20.98 -4.81 -11.09
CA LYS A 303 19.71 -5.48 -10.79
C LYS A 303 19.18 -6.18 -12.03
N LYS A 304 19.12 -5.54 -13.21
CA LYS A 304 18.62 -6.19 -14.43
C LYS A 304 19.31 -7.52 -14.71
N VAL A 305 20.63 -7.64 -14.51
CA VAL A 305 21.35 -8.92 -14.71
C VAL A 305 20.97 -9.97 -13.65
N GLU A 306 20.79 -9.58 -12.38
CA GLU A 306 20.30 -10.49 -11.33
C GLU A 306 18.84 -10.93 -11.60
N MET A 307 17.97 -10.00 -12.02
CA MET A 307 16.58 -10.30 -12.41
C MET A 307 16.52 -11.32 -13.53
N VAL A 308 17.40 -11.16 -14.52
CA VAL A 308 17.46 -12.06 -15.65
C VAL A 308 17.96 -13.43 -15.23
N GLN A 309 18.99 -13.46 -14.40
CA GLN A 309 19.56 -14.71 -13.90
C GLN A 309 18.51 -15.53 -13.11
N ASP A 310 17.79 -14.90 -12.18
CA ASP A 310 16.75 -15.56 -11.40
C ASP A 310 15.57 -16.03 -12.27
N PHE A 311 15.16 -15.24 -13.26
CA PHE A 311 14.08 -15.61 -14.16
C PHE A 311 14.47 -16.75 -15.11
N MET A 312 15.70 -16.77 -15.63
CA MET A 312 16.20 -17.86 -16.47
C MET A 312 16.25 -19.18 -15.71
N LEU A 313 16.72 -19.17 -14.46
CA LEU A 313 16.67 -20.34 -13.58
C LEU A 313 15.23 -20.83 -13.36
N THR A 314 14.29 -19.90 -13.19
CA THR A 314 12.87 -20.25 -13.01
C THR A 314 12.26 -20.80 -14.30
N LEU A 315 12.67 -20.31 -15.48
CA LEU A 315 12.19 -20.80 -16.78
C LEU A 315 12.64 -22.23 -17.09
N GLU A 316 13.85 -22.62 -16.67
CA GLU A 316 14.35 -24.00 -16.85
C GLU A 316 13.44 -25.03 -16.20
N ASP A 317 12.80 -24.67 -15.09
CA ASP A 317 11.90 -25.54 -14.32
C ASP A 317 10.44 -25.51 -14.80
N ILE A 318 10.07 -24.59 -15.71
CA ILE A 318 8.69 -24.44 -16.17
C ILE A 318 8.45 -25.32 -17.41
N PRO A 319 7.51 -26.28 -17.37
CA PRO A 319 7.17 -27.08 -18.54
C PRO A 319 6.70 -26.21 -19.72
N VAL A 320 7.16 -26.51 -20.93
CA VAL A 320 6.79 -25.75 -22.16
C VAL A 320 5.27 -25.66 -22.35
N LEU A 321 4.53 -26.70 -21.98
CA LEU A 321 3.06 -26.72 -22.00
C LEU A 321 2.45 -25.65 -21.07
N TYR A 322 3.10 -25.38 -19.94
CA TYR A 322 2.67 -24.34 -19.00
C TYR A 322 2.87 -22.94 -19.60
N LEU A 323 3.97 -22.71 -20.33
CA LEU A 323 4.21 -21.46 -21.04
C LEU A 323 3.20 -21.22 -22.17
N GLN A 324 2.80 -22.27 -22.88
CA GLN A 324 1.78 -22.19 -23.94
C GLN A 324 0.38 -21.82 -23.40
N VAL A 325 0.02 -22.31 -22.21
CA VAL A 325 -1.26 -21.98 -21.54
C VAL A 325 -1.26 -20.54 -20.99
N LYS A 326 -0.10 -19.97 -20.66
CA LYS A 326 0.03 -18.60 -20.14
C LYS A 326 -0.02 -17.50 -21.20
N GLY A 327 0.07 -17.85 -22.48
CA GLY A 327 -0.15 -16.93 -23.60
C GLY A 327 0.92 -15.86 -23.80
N GLU A 328 0.66 -14.95 -24.75
CA GLU A 328 1.58 -13.90 -25.21
C GLU A 328 2.19 -13.00 -24.12
N PRO A 329 1.50 -12.61 -23.03
CA PRO A 329 2.09 -11.72 -22.02
C PRO A 329 3.31 -12.34 -21.31
N HIS A 330 3.33 -13.67 -21.17
CA HIS A 330 4.47 -14.37 -20.57
C HIS A 330 5.60 -14.58 -21.58
N VAL A 331 5.27 -14.86 -22.83
CA VAL A 331 6.22 -14.96 -23.95
C VAL A 331 6.90 -13.61 -24.22
N GLU A 332 6.16 -12.50 -24.11
CA GLU A 332 6.70 -11.14 -24.21
C GLU A 332 7.69 -10.84 -23.08
N ARG A 333 7.40 -11.25 -21.83
CA ARG A 333 8.35 -11.13 -20.72
C ARG A 333 9.65 -11.87 -21.02
N ILE A 334 9.57 -13.10 -21.53
CA ILE A 334 10.74 -13.89 -21.96
C ILE A 334 11.50 -13.17 -23.09
N ARG A 335 10.81 -12.70 -24.13
CA ARG A 335 11.41 -11.96 -25.25
C ARG A 335 12.11 -10.69 -24.77
N ARG A 336 11.52 -9.98 -23.83
CA ARG A 336 12.07 -8.75 -23.26
C ARG A 336 13.29 -9.00 -22.36
N LEU A 337 13.27 -10.07 -21.58
CA LEU A 337 14.47 -10.54 -20.88
C LEU A 337 15.61 -10.87 -21.85
N GLY A 338 15.31 -11.56 -22.96
CA GLY A 338 16.27 -11.81 -24.04
C GLY A 338 16.82 -10.52 -24.66
N ALA A 339 15.96 -9.53 -24.92
CA ALA A 339 16.37 -8.23 -25.45
C ALA A 339 17.28 -7.45 -24.47
N ILE A 340 16.95 -7.47 -23.17
CA ILE A 340 17.79 -6.87 -22.12
C ILE A 340 19.16 -7.55 -22.07
N LEU A 341 19.24 -8.88 -22.13
CA LEU A 341 20.52 -9.60 -22.18
C LEU A 341 21.35 -9.21 -23.41
N LEU A 342 20.72 -9.09 -24.58
CA LEU A 342 21.41 -8.69 -25.80
C LEU A 342 21.94 -7.25 -25.70
N GLU A 343 21.17 -6.33 -25.09
CA GLU A 343 21.62 -4.98 -24.78
C GLU A 343 22.85 -4.99 -23.85
N PHE A 344 22.83 -5.81 -22.79
CA PHE A 344 23.99 -6.00 -21.91
C PHE A 344 25.22 -6.50 -22.64
N ILE A 345 25.05 -7.42 -23.58
CA ILE A 345 26.15 -8.02 -24.33
C ILE A 345 26.76 -7.05 -25.35
N GLN A 346 25.95 -6.17 -25.92
CA GLN A 346 26.33 -5.34 -27.06
C GLN A 346 26.68 -3.90 -26.67
N VAL A 347 26.10 -3.36 -25.60
CA VAL A 347 26.13 -1.91 -25.30
C VAL A 347 26.91 -1.59 -24.03
N VAL A 348 26.93 -2.49 -23.04
CA VAL A 348 27.57 -2.23 -21.74
C VAL A 348 29.08 -2.45 -21.84
N GLU A 349 29.89 -1.41 -21.57
CA GLU A 349 31.37 -1.47 -21.66
C GLU A 349 32.04 -2.31 -20.55
N ASP A 350 31.29 -2.70 -19.52
CA ASP A 350 31.78 -3.56 -18.43
C ASP A 350 31.91 -5.02 -18.88
N GLU A 351 33.16 -5.47 -19.07
CA GLU A 351 33.49 -6.83 -19.50
C GLU A 351 32.98 -7.92 -18.54
N HIS A 352 32.88 -7.64 -17.24
CA HIS A 352 32.39 -8.61 -16.27
C HIS A 352 30.89 -8.83 -16.42
N LEU A 353 30.11 -7.76 -16.59
CA LEU A 353 28.68 -7.82 -16.87
C LEU A 353 28.38 -8.47 -18.23
N GLN A 354 29.17 -8.16 -19.28
CA GLN A 354 29.05 -8.84 -20.57
C GLN A 354 29.31 -10.35 -20.46
N SER A 355 30.33 -10.75 -19.70
CA SER A 355 30.67 -12.18 -19.53
C SER A 355 29.54 -12.94 -18.83
N ARG A 356 28.93 -12.34 -17.80
CA ARG A 356 27.77 -12.90 -17.08
C ARG A 356 26.53 -12.99 -17.97
N ALA A 357 26.20 -11.94 -18.72
CA ALA A 357 25.07 -11.94 -19.64
C ALA A 357 25.22 -12.99 -20.76
N LYS A 358 26.44 -13.16 -21.31
CA LYS A 358 26.74 -14.22 -22.30
C LYS A 358 26.57 -15.63 -21.74
N ALA A 359 26.86 -15.83 -20.45
CA ALA A 359 26.72 -17.13 -19.80
C ALA A 359 25.25 -17.54 -19.62
N LEU A 360 24.33 -16.58 -19.50
CA LEU A 360 22.89 -16.81 -19.33
C LEU A 360 22.14 -17.08 -20.65
N LEU A 361 22.80 -16.93 -21.81
CA LEU A 361 22.22 -17.24 -23.13
C LEU A 361 22.68 -18.59 -23.71
N ARG A 362 23.49 -19.35 -22.98
CA ARG A 362 23.92 -20.71 -23.36
C ARG A 362 22.99 -21.72 -22.73
#